data_AF-A0A537P4K4-F1
#
_entry.id   AF-A0A537P4K4-F1
#
_cell.length_a   1.000
_cell.length_b   1.000
_cell.length_c   1.000
_cell.angle_alpha   90.00
_cell.angle_beta   90.00
_cell.angle_gamma   90.00
#
_symmetry.space_group_name_H-M   'P 1'
#
loop_
_entity.id
_entity.type
_entity.pdbx_description
1 polymer ?
#
loop_
_entity_poly.entity_id
_entity_poly.type
_entity_poly.pdbx_seq_one_letter_code
_entity_poly.pdbx_strand_id
1 'polypeptide(L)'
;ERIDTSVMVAAAAVVAVAVAAVLLWSILRAIMQAPHAIARYRRERRGQRGYRAVSRGLIAVGSGDARRAQKFTAEALRIAPREPLTLLLTAQSAQLAGDRDAAVATFQEMAARDDTRVLGLHGLFVEAQRRHDHAAALGFAEEAARHDSTPVWAAQAVLEFRCVAGDWTGALERLDRNLKRKLIDRRTYRRQRAVLLTAQAQALAASEPARAAALAREAAKLAPDLVPAAALAGRLLGEAGERRKASRVIERAWRVNPHPDLAAAYAALRPGDSARQRLSRVEALAAKRPADAEAALAVARAALDAQEFSVARSALAPYTGSPRKRVAALMAELEMAQGDEGRAREWMARALDARRDPAWTADAFVSDHWLPISPVSGRLDAFEWKDPLAGEHHGPIIEHRPESPVQTSALAKRETSPRLRGEVDTRSVSGEGGAPRAETSEPAPHPHPLPASSGARERARQAEAAESRIRPFPIGAEQASRKDEERKTGEHKDEERKGEEKGEEESRRSPFVGGGAGERRRRAAARADEARVRADMTPIAPAVIPLVHAPDDPGPNGDPQPEPEPEIDAPPAEGWRRIRALFK
;
A
#
# COMPACT_ATOMS: atom_id res chain seq x y z
N GLU A 1 -37.71 98.53 13.82
CA GLU A 1 -39.13 98.16 13.68
C GLU A 1 -39.46 97.03 14.66
N ARG A 2 -40.74 96.73 14.93
CA ARG A 2 -41.11 95.44 15.53
C ARG A 2 -41.27 94.43 14.40
N ILE A 3 -40.56 93.31 14.46
CA ILE A 3 -40.72 92.22 13.51
C ILE A 3 -41.75 91.26 14.11
N ASP A 4 -43.00 91.36 13.66
CA ASP A 4 -44.07 90.44 14.07
C ASP A 4 -43.92 89.08 13.35
N THR A 5 -42.85 88.35 13.67
CA THR A 5 -42.71 86.94 13.31
C THR A 5 -43.84 86.15 13.95
N SER A 6 -44.81 85.75 13.13
CA SER A 6 -45.88 84.81 13.51
C SER A 6 -45.31 83.62 14.29
N VAL A 7 -46.02 83.17 15.32
CA VAL A 7 -45.64 82.03 16.17
C VAL A 7 -45.36 80.76 15.34
N MET A 8 -46.01 80.61 14.18
CA MET A 8 -45.74 79.51 13.25
C MET A 8 -44.34 79.59 12.61
N VAL A 9 -43.83 80.80 12.34
CA VAL A 9 -42.47 81.01 11.81
C VAL A 9 -41.42 80.68 12.88
N ALA A 10 -41.65 81.10 14.13
CA ALA A 10 -40.78 80.75 15.26
C ALA A 10 -40.76 79.23 15.50
N ALA A 11 -41.93 78.57 15.48
CA ALA A 11 -42.03 77.11 15.60
C ALA A 11 -41.32 76.38 14.45
N ALA A 12 -41.52 76.83 13.20
CA ALA A 12 -40.83 76.28 12.03
C ALA A 12 -39.31 76.42 12.11
N ALA A 13 -38.80 77.57 12.60
CA ALA A 13 -37.37 77.78 12.82
C ALA A 13 -36.79 76.82 13.88
N VAL A 14 -37.49 76.59 14.98
CA VAL A 14 -37.06 75.60 16.01
C VAL A 14 -37.03 74.19 15.44
N VAL A 15 -38.04 73.78 14.66
CA VAL A 15 -38.05 72.48 13.97
C VAL A 15 -36.89 72.37 12.97
N ALA A 16 -36.62 73.42 12.19
CA ALA A 16 -35.50 73.44 11.25
C ALA A 16 -34.14 73.31 11.94
N VAL A 17 -33.93 73.98 13.08
CA VAL A 17 -32.71 73.85 13.89
C VAL A 17 -32.59 72.44 14.49
N ALA A 18 -33.68 71.85 14.99
CA ALA A 18 -33.67 70.48 15.50
C ALA A 18 -33.32 69.46 14.40
N VAL A 19 -33.89 69.60 13.19
CA VAL A 19 -33.54 68.78 12.02
C VAL A 19 -32.08 68.98 11.62
N ALA A 20 -31.58 70.22 11.58
CA ALA A 20 -30.18 70.51 11.29
C ALA A 20 -29.21 69.89 12.32
N ALA A 21 -29.56 69.91 13.61
CA ALA A 21 -28.76 69.29 14.67
C ALA A 21 -28.73 67.75 14.54
N VAL A 22 -29.87 67.12 14.24
CA VAL A 22 -29.96 65.66 13.98
C VAL A 22 -29.15 65.29 12.73
N LEU A 23 -29.23 66.09 11.66
CA LEU A 23 -28.42 65.89 10.45
C LEU A 23 -26.92 66.00 10.77
N LEU A 24 -26.48 67.07 11.44
CA LEU A 24 -25.08 67.28 11.80
C LEU A 24 -24.53 66.16 12.69
N TRP A 25 -25.31 65.71 13.69
CA TRP A 25 -24.94 64.58 14.55
C TRP A 25 -24.87 63.26 13.77
N SER A 26 -25.79 63.02 12.83
CA SER A 26 -25.74 61.83 11.98
C SER A 26 -24.54 61.84 11.02
N ILE A 27 -24.14 63.01 10.51
CA ILE A 27 -22.91 63.19 9.71
C ILE A 27 -21.65 62.94 10.56
N LEU A 28 -21.55 63.51 11.77
CA LEU A 28 -20.44 63.24 12.69
C LEU A 28 -20.33 61.74 13.03
N ARG A 29 -21.46 61.10 13.36
CA ARG A 29 -21.51 59.66 13.64
C ARG A 29 -21.14 58.82 12.41
N ALA A 30 -21.59 59.21 11.21
CA ALA A 30 -21.22 58.56 9.97
C ALA A 30 -19.71 58.68 9.70
N ILE A 31 -19.09 59.85 9.92
CA ILE A 31 -17.63 60.05 9.78
C ILE A 31 -16.86 59.18 10.78
N MET A 32 -17.30 59.07 12.04
CA MET A 32 -16.66 58.20 13.05
C MET A 32 -16.83 56.70 12.74
N GLN A 33 -17.93 56.29 12.11
CA GLN A 33 -18.18 54.88 11.75
C GLN A 33 -17.61 54.50 10.37
N ALA A 34 -17.41 55.47 9.47
CA ALA A 34 -16.83 55.30 8.14
C ALA A 34 -15.49 54.54 8.12
N PRO A 35 -14.47 54.81 8.98
CA PRO A 35 -13.23 54.05 8.95
C PRO A 35 -13.45 52.55 9.19
N HIS A 36 -14.39 52.18 10.07
CA HIS A 36 -14.73 50.78 10.32
C HIS A 36 -15.47 50.14 9.13
N ALA A 37 -16.43 50.84 8.53
CA ALA A 37 -17.14 50.39 7.34
C ALA A 37 -16.20 50.23 6.13
N ILE A 38 -15.35 51.22 5.87
CA ILE A 38 -14.37 51.22 4.78
C ILE A 38 -13.31 50.13 5.02
N ALA A 39 -12.83 49.93 6.26
CA ALA A 39 -11.89 48.86 6.58
C ALA A 39 -12.50 47.46 6.45
N ARG A 40 -13.81 47.29 6.71
CA ARG A 40 -14.54 46.05 6.41
C ARG A 40 -14.66 45.85 4.90
N TYR A 41 -15.11 46.86 4.15
CA TYR A 41 -15.26 46.79 2.69
C TYR A 41 -13.94 46.55 1.93
N ARG A 42 -12.85 47.16 2.40
CA ARG A 42 -11.50 46.92 1.85
C ARG A 42 -10.99 45.51 2.15
N ARG A 43 -11.26 44.95 3.35
CA ARG A 43 -10.96 43.55 3.68
C ARG A 43 -11.78 42.59 2.80
N GLU A 44 -13.07 42.84 2.66
CA GLU A 44 -13.99 42.07 1.81
C GLU A 44 -13.51 42.02 0.35
N ARG A 45 -13.25 43.18 -0.26
CA ARG A 45 -12.68 43.25 -1.63
C ARG A 45 -11.29 42.62 -1.74
N ARG A 46 -10.47 42.59 -0.66
CA ARG A 46 -9.17 41.93 -0.65
C ARG A 46 -9.33 40.40 -0.63
N GLY A 47 -10.20 39.87 0.23
CA GLY A 47 -10.56 38.45 0.29
C GLY A 47 -11.12 37.94 -1.04
N GLN A 48 -12.09 38.65 -1.63
CA GLN A 48 -12.68 38.27 -2.93
C GLN A 48 -11.65 38.27 -4.08
N ARG A 49 -10.64 39.14 -4.05
CA ARG A 49 -9.52 39.12 -5.01
C ARG A 49 -8.58 37.94 -4.76
N GLY A 50 -8.22 37.69 -3.50
CA GLY A 50 -7.38 36.56 -3.10
C GLY A 50 -8.00 35.22 -3.51
N TYR A 51 -9.28 35.03 -3.19
CA TYR A 51 -10.06 33.86 -3.62
C TYR A 51 -10.03 33.69 -5.15
N ARG A 52 -10.32 34.76 -5.92
CA ARG A 52 -10.29 34.69 -7.40
C ARG A 52 -8.91 34.37 -7.96
N ALA A 53 -7.84 34.89 -7.36
CA ALA A 53 -6.46 34.56 -7.75
C ALA A 53 -6.16 33.08 -7.45
N VAL A 54 -6.50 32.60 -6.24
CA VAL A 54 -6.33 31.20 -5.83
C VAL A 54 -7.12 30.24 -6.72
N SER A 55 -8.42 30.50 -6.98
CA SER A 55 -9.23 29.65 -7.87
C SER A 55 -8.65 29.57 -9.28
N ARG A 56 -8.18 30.70 -9.84
CA ARG A 56 -7.55 30.73 -11.17
C ARG A 56 -6.21 30.00 -11.20
N GLY A 57 -5.41 30.12 -10.14
CA GLY A 57 -4.17 29.37 -9.98
C GLY A 57 -4.43 27.87 -9.92
N LEU A 58 -5.39 27.43 -9.10
CA LEU A 58 -5.76 26.00 -8.99
C LEU A 58 -6.32 25.43 -10.29
N ILE A 59 -7.10 26.21 -11.06
CA ILE A 59 -7.54 25.82 -12.41
C ILE A 59 -6.33 25.67 -13.35
N ALA A 60 -5.38 26.60 -13.32
CA ALA A 60 -4.17 26.52 -14.14
C ALA A 60 -3.26 25.34 -13.75
N VAL A 61 -3.16 25.02 -12.45
CA VAL A 61 -2.48 23.80 -11.97
C VAL A 61 -3.18 22.55 -12.51
N GLY A 62 -4.51 22.47 -12.35
CA GLY A 62 -5.31 21.35 -12.84
C GLY A 62 -5.32 21.18 -14.37
N SER A 63 -4.99 22.24 -15.12
CA SER A 63 -4.81 22.21 -16.58
C SER A 63 -3.34 22.12 -17.02
N GLY A 64 -2.40 21.84 -16.12
CA GLY A 64 -0.97 21.72 -16.43
C GLY A 64 -0.26 23.02 -16.85
N ASP A 65 -0.91 24.18 -16.77
CA ASP A 65 -0.34 25.45 -17.22
C ASP A 65 0.54 26.09 -16.13
N ALA A 66 1.78 25.60 -16.04
CA ALA A 66 2.81 26.08 -15.11
C ALA A 66 2.95 27.62 -15.13
N ARG A 67 2.89 28.25 -16.31
CA ARG A 67 3.12 29.70 -16.47
C ARG A 67 1.95 30.52 -15.93
N ARG A 68 0.70 30.12 -16.20
CA ARG A 68 -0.49 30.77 -15.60
C ARG A 68 -0.59 30.45 -14.10
N ALA A 69 -0.25 29.24 -13.67
CA ALA A 69 -0.23 28.84 -12.26
C ALA A 69 0.73 29.70 -11.44
N GLN A 70 1.99 29.86 -11.87
CA GLN A 70 2.95 30.79 -11.25
C GLN A 70 2.44 32.25 -11.23
N LYS A 71 1.86 32.73 -12.34
CA LYS A 71 1.35 34.11 -12.42
C LYS A 71 0.23 34.38 -11.41
N PHE A 72 -0.75 33.48 -11.28
CA PHE A 72 -1.84 33.62 -10.31
C PHE A 72 -1.39 33.35 -8.87
N THR A 73 -0.37 32.50 -8.67
CA THR A 73 0.33 32.35 -7.38
C THR A 73 0.96 33.66 -6.93
N ALA A 74 1.69 34.35 -7.80
CA ALA A 74 2.28 35.65 -7.49
C ALA A 74 1.22 36.74 -7.21
N GLU A 75 0.04 36.68 -7.85
CA GLU A 75 -1.10 37.53 -7.51
C GLU A 75 -1.67 37.18 -6.12
N ALA A 76 -1.86 35.89 -5.83
CA ALA A 76 -2.35 35.42 -4.53
C ALA A 76 -1.41 35.78 -3.38
N LEU A 77 -0.09 35.57 -3.52
CA LEU A 77 0.93 35.92 -2.53
C LEU A 77 0.96 37.43 -2.23
N ARG A 78 0.79 38.29 -3.24
CA ARG A 78 0.67 39.76 -3.02
C ARG A 78 -0.58 40.14 -2.23
N ILE A 79 -1.66 39.36 -2.36
CA ILE A 79 -2.93 39.65 -1.72
C ILE A 79 -2.99 39.05 -0.31
N ALA A 80 -2.60 37.79 -0.11
CA ALA A 80 -2.84 37.02 1.10
C ALA A 80 -1.76 35.92 1.31
N PRO A 81 -0.50 36.29 1.60
CA PRO A 81 0.63 35.36 1.53
C PRO A 81 0.60 34.23 2.56
N ARG A 82 0.01 34.47 3.74
CA ARG A 82 -0.02 33.52 4.87
C ARG A 82 -1.30 32.66 4.92
N GLU A 83 -2.15 32.69 3.90
CA GLU A 83 -3.36 31.87 3.85
C GLU A 83 -3.02 30.42 3.46
N PRO A 84 -3.55 29.39 4.15
CA PRO A 84 -3.34 27.98 3.83
C PRO A 84 -3.47 27.61 2.34
N LEU A 85 -4.50 28.14 1.66
CA LEU A 85 -4.75 27.86 0.24
C LEU A 85 -3.75 28.56 -0.68
N THR A 86 -3.17 29.69 -0.27
CA THR A 86 -2.09 30.37 -1.01
C THR A 86 -0.78 29.61 -0.89
N LEU A 87 -0.45 29.08 0.30
CA LEU A 87 0.71 28.21 0.48
C LEU A 87 0.57 26.91 -0.34
N LEU A 88 -0.59 26.23 -0.27
CA LEU A 88 -0.85 25.04 -1.08
C LEU A 88 -0.71 25.32 -2.59
N LEU A 89 -1.32 26.40 -3.09
CA LEU A 89 -1.18 26.79 -4.50
C LEU A 89 0.27 27.12 -4.88
N THR A 90 1.04 27.71 -3.95
CA THR A 90 2.47 28.01 -4.17
C THR A 90 3.28 26.72 -4.31
N ALA A 91 3.09 25.76 -3.40
CA ALA A 91 3.76 24.46 -3.47
C ALA A 91 3.38 23.68 -4.73
N GLN A 92 2.08 23.62 -5.08
CA GLN A 92 1.61 22.95 -6.30
C GLN A 92 2.14 23.61 -7.59
N SER A 93 2.20 24.95 -7.64
CA SER A 93 2.74 25.67 -8.80
C SER A 93 4.26 25.52 -8.93
N ALA A 94 4.98 25.36 -7.81
CA ALA A 94 6.39 25.03 -7.79
C ALA A 94 6.64 23.59 -8.29
N GLN A 95 5.88 22.60 -7.78
CA GLN A 95 5.93 21.22 -8.27
C GLN A 95 5.65 21.12 -9.78
N LEU A 96 4.62 21.80 -10.28
CA LEU A 96 4.27 21.83 -11.71
C LEU A 96 5.31 22.55 -12.58
N ALA A 97 6.09 23.47 -12.01
CA ALA A 97 7.20 24.14 -12.68
C ALA A 97 8.55 23.38 -12.57
N GLY A 98 8.59 22.25 -11.85
CA GLY A 98 9.82 21.50 -11.57
C GLY A 98 10.69 22.08 -10.46
N ASP A 99 10.29 23.18 -9.81
CA ASP A 99 11.00 23.80 -8.69
C ASP A 99 10.73 23.02 -7.39
N ARG A 100 11.46 21.91 -7.23
CA ARG A 100 11.30 20.99 -6.10
C ARG A 100 11.74 21.60 -4.77
N ASP A 101 12.62 22.59 -4.76
CA ASP A 101 13.16 23.15 -3.52
C ASP A 101 12.28 24.31 -3.00
N ALA A 102 11.69 25.13 -3.89
CA ALA A 102 10.60 26.02 -3.49
C ALA A 102 9.35 25.23 -3.03
N ALA A 103 9.05 24.10 -3.67
CA ALA A 103 7.98 23.20 -3.22
C ALA A 103 8.24 22.65 -1.80
N VAL A 104 9.43 22.08 -1.55
CA VAL A 104 9.82 21.57 -0.22
C VAL A 104 9.82 22.67 0.84
N ALA A 105 10.38 23.85 0.55
CA ALA A 105 10.37 24.98 1.49
C ALA A 105 8.93 25.44 1.83
N THR A 106 8.03 25.48 0.84
CA THR A 106 6.62 25.83 1.06
C THR A 106 5.90 24.76 1.89
N PHE A 107 6.15 23.48 1.62
CA PHE A 107 5.60 22.39 2.43
C PHE A 107 6.17 22.36 3.86
N GLN A 108 7.41 22.82 4.08
CA GLN A 108 7.96 23.04 5.42
C GLN A 108 7.25 24.18 6.17
N GLU A 109 6.94 25.31 5.52
CA GLU A 109 6.11 26.37 6.13
C GLU A 109 4.72 25.84 6.51
N MET A 110 4.12 25.00 5.64
CA MET A 110 2.84 24.33 5.94
C MET A 110 2.96 23.29 7.06
N ALA A 111 4.06 22.55 7.15
CA ALA A 111 4.30 21.57 8.23
C ALA A 111 4.48 22.26 9.60
N ALA A 112 4.99 23.49 9.61
CA ALA A 112 5.22 24.27 10.83
C ALA A 112 3.95 24.88 11.47
N ARG A 113 2.77 24.72 10.86
CA ARG A 113 1.52 25.36 11.29
C ARG A 113 0.42 24.32 11.52
N ASP A 114 -0.28 24.39 12.65
CA ASP A 114 -1.30 23.39 13.01
C ASP A 114 -2.48 23.34 12.03
N ASP A 115 -2.79 24.44 11.35
CA ASP A 115 -3.84 24.53 10.33
C ASP A 115 -3.52 23.78 9.02
N THR A 116 -2.24 23.52 8.76
CA THR A 116 -1.75 22.93 7.50
C THR A 116 -0.79 21.75 7.70
N ARG A 117 -0.43 21.42 8.94
CA ARG A 117 0.61 20.43 9.31
C ARG A 117 0.52 19.13 8.55
N VAL A 118 -0.66 18.48 8.61
CA VAL A 118 -0.89 17.16 7.99
C VAL A 118 -0.75 17.21 6.46
N LEU A 119 -1.08 18.34 5.84
CA LEU A 119 -0.95 18.54 4.39
C LEU A 119 0.48 18.89 3.97
N GLY A 120 1.19 19.70 4.76
CA GLY A 120 2.63 19.96 4.59
C GLY A 120 3.45 18.67 4.69
N LEU A 121 3.22 17.88 5.75
CA LEU A 121 3.86 16.56 5.92
C LEU A 121 3.53 15.58 4.79
N HIS A 122 2.34 15.64 4.19
CA HIS A 122 2.02 14.83 3.01
C HIS A 122 2.80 15.26 1.77
N GLY A 123 2.94 16.57 1.53
CA GLY A 123 3.76 17.11 0.45
C GLY A 123 5.24 16.73 0.60
N LEU A 124 5.79 16.86 1.81
CA LEU A 124 7.15 16.43 2.13
C LEU A 124 7.36 14.92 1.97
N PHE A 125 6.38 14.10 2.37
CA PHE A 125 6.39 12.65 2.15
C PHE A 125 6.41 12.27 0.66
N VAL A 126 5.64 12.96 -0.18
CA VAL A 126 5.63 12.74 -1.64
C VAL A 126 6.95 13.19 -2.29
N GLU A 127 7.49 14.35 -1.91
CA GLU A 127 8.79 14.81 -2.43
C GLU A 127 9.96 13.94 -1.95
N ALA A 128 9.93 13.42 -0.72
CA ALA A 128 10.92 12.46 -0.22
C ALA A 128 10.88 11.14 -1.02
N GLN A 129 9.70 10.58 -1.30
CA GLN A 129 9.56 9.42 -2.18
C GLN A 129 10.08 9.70 -3.61
N ARG A 130 9.79 10.87 -4.18
CA ARG A 130 10.30 11.33 -5.49
C ARG A 130 11.81 11.58 -5.52
N ARG A 131 12.46 11.62 -4.35
CA ARG A 131 13.93 11.68 -4.16
C ARG A 131 14.52 10.32 -3.74
N HIS A 132 13.71 9.27 -3.63
CA HIS A 132 14.04 7.95 -3.05
C HIS A 132 14.59 8.01 -1.61
N ASP A 133 14.32 9.09 -0.88
CA ASP A 133 14.67 9.23 0.53
C ASP A 133 13.61 8.56 1.40
N HIS A 134 13.72 7.23 1.51
CA HIS A 134 12.83 6.42 2.34
C HIS A 134 12.94 6.76 3.84
N ALA A 135 14.06 7.31 4.31
CA ALA A 135 14.25 7.67 5.71
C ALA A 135 13.48 8.95 6.08
N ALA A 136 13.60 10.02 5.28
CA ALA A 136 12.80 11.22 5.45
C ALA A 136 11.31 10.94 5.20
N ALA A 137 10.98 10.13 4.18
CA ALA A 137 9.59 9.74 3.90
C ALA A 137 8.94 9.01 5.09
N LEU A 138 9.64 8.05 5.72
CA LEU A 138 9.18 7.41 6.96
C LEU A 138 9.05 8.41 8.11
N GLY A 139 9.99 9.35 8.25
CA GLY A 139 9.92 10.41 9.27
C GLY A 139 8.65 11.25 9.17
N PHE A 140 8.35 11.80 7.99
CA PHE A 140 7.14 12.61 7.76
C PHE A 140 5.85 11.78 7.92
N ALA A 141 5.86 10.51 7.52
CA ALA A 141 4.74 9.60 7.71
C ALA A 141 4.53 9.26 9.20
N GLU A 142 5.59 9.00 9.98
CA GLU A 142 5.49 8.79 11.44
C GLU A 142 5.03 10.04 12.17
N GLU A 143 5.43 11.24 11.76
CA GLU A 143 4.96 12.50 12.35
C GLU A 143 3.47 12.72 12.07
N ALA A 144 3.04 12.63 10.81
CA ALA A 144 1.62 12.73 10.44
C ALA A 144 0.78 11.63 11.13
N ALA A 145 1.38 10.47 11.39
CA ALA A 145 0.74 9.36 12.10
C ALA A 145 0.63 9.52 13.63
N ARG A 146 1.24 10.57 14.22
CA ARG A 146 1.08 10.95 15.65
C ARG A 146 -0.09 11.91 15.88
N HIS A 147 -0.55 12.59 14.84
CA HIS A 147 -1.66 13.56 14.91
C HIS A 147 -2.97 12.92 15.40
N ASP A 148 -3.78 13.70 16.15
CA ASP A 148 -5.02 13.25 16.79
C ASP A 148 -5.96 12.55 15.79
N SER A 149 -6.36 13.29 14.76
CA SER A 149 -6.93 12.73 13.53
C SER A 149 -5.78 12.26 12.64
N THR A 150 -5.44 10.97 12.74
CA THR A 150 -4.44 10.34 11.88
C THR A 150 -5.00 10.20 10.46
N PRO A 151 -4.33 10.72 9.42
CA PRO A 151 -4.75 10.50 8.05
C PRO A 151 -4.47 9.07 7.61
N VAL A 152 -5.33 8.51 6.75
CA VAL A 152 -5.22 7.13 6.26
C VAL A 152 -3.88 6.88 5.55
N TRP A 153 -3.42 7.83 4.73
CA TRP A 153 -2.15 7.70 3.99
C TRP A 153 -0.94 7.48 4.91
N ALA A 154 -0.85 8.20 6.04
CA ALA A 154 0.26 8.05 6.98
C ALA A 154 0.15 6.74 7.77
N ALA A 155 -1.07 6.34 8.13
CA ALA A 155 -1.32 5.07 8.79
C ALA A 155 -1.02 3.84 7.91
N GLN A 156 -1.11 4.00 6.58
CA GLN A 156 -0.73 3.01 5.58
C GLN A 156 0.78 3.05 5.30
N ALA A 157 1.37 4.21 5.02
CA ALA A 157 2.81 4.34 4.74
C ALA A 157 3.69 3.81 5.90
N VAL A 158 3.34 4.13 7.15
CA VAL A 158 4.08 3.61 8.34
C VAL A 158 3.89 2.09 8.51
N LEU A 159 2.79 1.50 8.01
CA LEU A 159 2.63 0.05 7.96
C LEU A 159 3.55 -0.55 6.87
N GLU A 160 3.50 0.01 5.66
CA GLU A 160 4.25 -0.45 4.49
C GLU A 160 5.78 -0.37 4.71
N PHE A 161 6.31 0.75 5.21
CA PHE A 161 7.74 0.85 5.58
C PHE A 161 8.18 -0.18 6.62
N ARG A 162 7.35 -0.49 7.63
CA ARG A 162 7.67 -1.53 8.62
C ARG A 162 7.67 -2.92 8.00
N CYS A 163 6.80 -3.18 7.02
CA CYS A 163 6.83 -4.40 6.25
C CYS A 163 8.13 -4.50 5.42
N VAL A 164 8.49 -3.44 4.69
CA VAL A 164 9.74 -3.37 3.90
C VAL A 164 10.99 -3.56 4.78
N ALA A 165 10.98 -3.01 6.00
CA ALA A 165 12.05 -3.20 6.99
C ALA A 165 12.04 -4.57 7.71
N GLY A 166 11.07 -5.46 7.43
CA GLY A 166 10.94 -6.77 8.08
C GLY A 166 10.42 -6.73 9.53
N ASP A 167 9.96 -5.59 10.04
CA ASP A 167 9.32 -5.44 11.36
C ASP A 167 7.87 -5.94 11.31
N TRP A 168 7.70 -7.25 11.12
CA TRP A 168 6.38 -7.91 11.13
C TRP A 168 5.63 -7.69 12.45
N THR A 169 6.36 -7.53 13.55
CA THR A 169 5.86 -7.25 14.90
C THR A 169 5.19 -5.88 15.00
N GLY A 170 5.92 -4.80 14.74
CA GLY A 170 5.39 -3.44 14.77
C GLY A 170 4.42 -3.15 13.62
N ALA A 171 4.54 -3.86 12.50
CA ALA A 171 3.51 -3.88 11.45
C ALA A 171 2.17 -4.46 11.96
N LEU A 172 2.19 -5.61 12.67
CA LEU A 172 0.99 -6.16 13.31
C LEU A 172 0.39 -5.21 14.36
N GLU A 173 1.22 -4.59 15.19
CA GLU A 173 0.74 -3.56 16.13
C GLU A 173 0.15 -2.34 15.41
N ARG A 174 0.77 -1.89 14.30
CA ARG A 174 0.28 -0.76 13.50
C ARG A 174 -1.08 -1.10 12.89
N LEU A 175 -1.25 -2.32 12.40
CA LEU A 175 -2.52 -2.83 11.89
C LEU A 175 -3.62 -2.87 12.97
N ASP A 176 -3.29 -3.34 14.18
CA ASP A 176 -4.20 -3.31 15.34
C ASP A 176 -4.58 -1.88 15.75
N ARG A 177 -3.62 -0.94 15.73
CA ARG A 177 -3.87 0.50 15.97
C ARG A 177 -4.78 1.10 14.88
N ASN A 178 -4.58 0.73 13.61
CA ASN A 178 -5.40 1.19 12.49
C ASN A 178 -6.85 0.69 12.60
N LEU A 179 -7.08 -0.57 13.01
CA LEU A 179 -8.42 -1.10 13.30
C LEU A 179 -9.07 -0.38 14.50
N LYS A 180 -8.34 -0.17 15.60
CA LYS A 180 -8.84 0.55 16.80
C LYS A 180 -9.24 2.00 16.47
N ARG A 181 -8.48 2.69 15.61
CA ARG A 181 -8.80 4.03 15.07
C ARG A 181 -9.85 4.02 13.94
N LYS A 182 -10.44 2.85 13.59
CA LYS A 182 -11.43 2.66 12.51
C LYS A 182 -10.96 3.12 11.12
N LEU A 183 -9.65 3.12 10.87
CA LEU A 183 -9.06 3.49 9.57
C LEU A 183 -9.20 2.36 8.53
N ILE A 184 -9.48 1.15 8.99
CA ILE A 184 -9.71 -0.05 8.16
C ILE A 184 -10.89 -0.86 8.72
N ASP A 185 -11.54 -1.63 7.85
CA ASP A 185 -12.64 -2.52 8.23
C ASP A 185 -12.16 -3.93 8.67
N ARG A 186 -13.08 -4.74 9.21
CA ARG A 186 -12.80 -6.07 9.79
C ARG A 186 -12.56 -7.18 8.75
N ARG A 187 -12.85 -6.99 7.47
CA ARG A 187 -12.42 -7.87 6.36
C ARG A 187 -10.99 -7.52 5.97
N THR A 188 -10.70 -6.25 5.67
CA THR A 188 -9.36 -5.76 5.31
C THR A 188 -8.33 -6.09 6.39
N TYR A 189 -8.65 -5.81 7.65
CA TYR A 189 -7.83 -6.20 8.80
C TYR A 189 -7.49 -7.70 8.84
N ARG A 190 -8.48 -8.59 8.62
CA ARG A 190 -8.24 -10.04 8.66
C ARG A 190 -7.35 -10.52 7.52
N ARG A 191 -7.51 -9.95 6.32
CA ARG A 191 -6.68 -10.26 5.15
C ARG A 191 -5.24 -9.77 5.36
N GLN A 192 -5.05 -8.49 5.69
CA GLN A 192 -3.72 -7.93 5.98
C GLN A 192 -3.02 -8.64 7.16
N ARG A 193 -3.76 -9.00 8.22
CA ARG A 193 -3.18 -9.77 9.34
C ARG A 193 -2.77 -11.19 8.92
N ALA A 194 -3.52 -11.85 8.03
CA ALA A 194 -3.11 -13.14 7.48
C ALA A 194 -1.82 -13.03 6.64
N VAL A 195 -1.68 -11.97 5.85
CA VAL A 195 -0.48 -11.68 5.05
C VAL A 195 0.74 -11.46 5.95
N LEU A 196 0.63 -10.58 6.97
CA LEU A 196 1.72 -10.33 7.92
C LEU A 196 2.13 -11.58 8.71
N LEU A 197 1.17 -12.39 9.16
CA LEU A 197 1.45 -13.67 9.82
C LEU A 197 2.10 -14.70 8.88
N THR A 198 1.79 -14.64 7.59
CA THR A 198 2.44 -15.51 6.58
C THR A 198 3.87 -15.06 6.32
N ALA A 199 4.12 -13.76 6.19
CA ALA A 199 5.45 -13.18 6.04
C ALA A 199 6.35 -13.50 7.25
N GLN A 200 5.83 -13.30 8.45
CA GLN A 200 6.53 -13.67 9.69
C GLN A 200 6.80 -15.18 9.77
N ALA A 201 5.88 -16.02 9.31
CA ALA A 201 6.08 -17.47 9.24
C ALA A 201 7.12 -17.88 8.17
N GLN A 202 7.23 -17.17 7.04
CA GLN A 202 8.29 -17.39 6.06
C GLN A 202 9.66 -17.05 6.67
N ALA A 203 9.78 -15.88 7.31
CA ALA A 203 11.03 -15.44 7.95
C ALA A 203 11.49 -16.37 9.09
N LEU A 204 10.54 -16.92 9.87
CA LEU A 204 10.83 -17.85 10.97
C LEU A 204 10.93 -19.33 10.57
N ALA A 205 10.69 -19.69 9.29
CA ALA A 205 10.60 -21.09 8.88
C ALA A 205 11.90 -21.88 9.10
N ALA A 206 13.06 -21.22 8.90
CA ALA A 206 14.37 -21.85 9.03
C ALA A 206 14.89 -21.90 10.48
N SER A 207 14.44 -21.00 11.36
CA SER A 207 14.96 -20.85 12.74
C SER A 207 14.00 -21.39 13.81
N GLU A 208 12.70 -21.14 13.67
CA GLU A 208 11.66 -21.54 14.62
C GLU A 208 10.49 -22.26 13.90
N PRO A 209 10.72 -23.40 13.23
CA PRO A 209 9.70 -24.05 12.37
C PRO A 209 8.38 -24.36 13.10
N ALA A 210 8.43 -24.71 14.39
CA ALA A 210 7.22 -24.93 15.20
C ALA A 210 6.38 -23.65 15.40
N ARG A 211 7.04 -22.48 15.55
CA ARG A 211 6.37 -21.17 15.67
C ARG A 211 5.86 -20.69 14.31
N ALA A 212 6.67 -20.85 13.26
CA ALA A 212 6.24 -20.60 11.88
C ALA A 212 5.01 -21.43 11.51
N ALA A 213 4.96 -22.71 11.86
CA ALA A 213 3.80 -23.58 11.65
C ALA A 213 2.55 -23.08 12.38
N ALA A 214 2.71 -22.58 13.62
CA ALA A 214 1.61 -22.02 14.39
C ALA A 214 1.03 -20.74 13.75
N LEU A 215 1.91 -19.82 13.31
CA LEU A 215 1.58 -18.54 12.67
C LEU A 215 0.93 -18.74 11.29
N ALA A 216 1.52 -19.56 10.40
CA ALA A 216 0.97 -19.85 9.08
C ALA A 216 -0.42 -20.54 9.19
N ARG A 217 -0.59 -21.45 10.15
CA ARG A 217 -1.89 -22.09 10.45
C ARG A 217 -2.91 -21.10 11.04
N GLU A 218 -2.48 -19.99 11.65
CA GLU A 218 -3.39 -18.91 12.04
C GLU A 218 -3.80 -18.07 10.82
N ALA A 219 -2.84 -17.66 9.99
CA ALA A 219 -3.09 -16.95 8.74
C ALA A 219 -4.11 -17.70 7.84
N ALA A 220 -3.91 -19.00 7.61
CA ALA A 220 -4.79 -19.85 6.81
C ALA A 220 -6.21 -20.06 7.42
N LYS A 221 -6.44 -19.70 8.69
CA LYS A 221 -7.79 -19.63 9.29
C LYS A 221 -8.46 -18.27 9.06
N LEU A 222 -7.67 -17.20 9.05
CA LEU A 222 -8.15 -15.81 8.89
C LEU A 222 -8.54 -15.51 7.44
N ALA A 223 -7.71 -15.97 6.49
CA ALA A 223 -7.93 -15.87 5.05
C ALA A 223 -7.70 -17.25 4.39
N PRO A 224 -8.71 -18.13 4.33
CA PRO A 224 -8.62 -19.43 3.64
C PRO A 224 -8.44 -19.31 2.11
N ASP A 225 -8.67 -18.12 1.58
CA ASP A 225 -8.40 -17.63 0.22
C ASP A 225 -6.91 -17.27 -0.01
N LEU A 226 -6.13 -17.05 1.06
CA LEU A 226 -4.70 -16.76 0.97
C LEU A 226 -3.91 -18.08 0.81
N VAL A 227 -3.89 -18.57 -0.43
CA VAL A 227 -3.11 -19.71 -0.93
C VAL A 227 -1.73 -19.88 -0.26
N PRO A 228 -0.82 -18.89 -0.25
CA PRO A 228 0.53 -19.05 0.30
C PRO A 228 0.54 -19.36 1.80
N ALA A 229 -0.42 -18.83 2.57
CA ALA A 229 -0.58 -19.15 3.99
C ALA A 229 -0.92 -20.63 4.20
N ALA A 230 -1.85 -21.16 3.39
CA ALA A 230 -2.27 -22.54 3.45
C ALA A 230 -1.21 -23.52 2.91
N ALA A 231 -0.45 -23.12 1.88
CA ALA A 231 0.67 -23.90 1.35
C ALA A 231 1.83 -23.98 2.36
N LEU A 232 2.23 -22.85 2.94
CA LEU A 232 3.28 -22.77 3.97
C LEU A 232 2.88 -23.56 5.23
N ALA A 233 1.66 -23.37 5.73
CA ALA A 233 1.13 -24.16 6.85
C ALA A 233 1.08 -25.65 6.50
N GLY A 234 0.74 -25.99 5.27
CA GLY A 234 0.73 -27.36 4.76
C GLY A 234 2.09 -28.05 4.82
N ARG A 235 3.15 -27.37 4.33
CA ARG A 235 4.54 -27.87 4.37
C ARG A 235 5.04 -28.04 5.81
N LEU A 236 5.02 -26.96 6.59
CA LEU A 236 5.56 -26.96 7.97
C LEU A 236 4.83 -27.96 8.89
N LEU A 237 3.51 -28.13 8.74
CA LEU A 237 2.75 -29.15 9.47
C LEU A 237 2.96 -30.57 8.91
N GLY A 238 3.36 -30.74 7.65
CA GLY A 238 3.76 -32.02 7.08
C GLY A 238 5.12 -32.48 7.62
N GLU A 239 6.09 -31.56 7.62
CA GLU A 239 7.44 -31.71 8.18
C GLU A 239 7.40 -32.02 9.68
N ALA A 240 6.60 -31.30 10.46
CA ALA A 240 6.36 -31.56 11.88
C ALA A 240 5.53 -32.83 12.18
N GLY A 241 5.25 -33.68 11.18
CA GLY A 241 4.50 -34.92 11.34
C GLY A 241 2.99 -34.76 11.58
N GLU A 242 2.49 -33.52 11.67
CA GLU A 242 1.08 -33.14 11.90
C GLU A 242 0.17 -33.38 10.66
N ARG A 243 0.44 -34.45 9.89
CA ARG A 243 -0.15 -34.82 8.59
C ARG A 243 -1.68 -34.67 8.54
N ARG A 244 -2.40 -35.10 9.58
CA ARG A 244 -3.88 -34.99 9.70
C ARG A 244 -4.39 -33.56 9.86
N LYS A 245 -3.57 -32.61 10.31
CA LYS A 245 -3.89 -31.18 10.38
C LYS A 245 -3.50 -30.50 9.06
N ALA A 246 -2.32 -30.80 8.54
CA ALA A 246 -1.82 -30.29 7.25
C ALA A 246 -2.79 -30.55 6.09
N SER A 247 -3.24 -31.82 5.93
CA SER A 247 -4.24 -32.22 4.93
C SER A 247 -5.49 -31.34 4.98
N ARG A 248 -6.07 -31.15 6.17
CA ARG A 248 -7.29 -30.35 6.36
C ARG A 248 -7.11 -28.85 6.08
N VAL A 249 -5.90 -28.31 6.19
CA VAL A 249 -5.60 -26.91 5.81
C VAL A 249 -5.55 -26.80 4.29
N ILE A 250 -4.77 -27.66 3.63
CA ILE A 250 -4.61 -27.63 2.17
C ILE A 250 -5.94 -27.94 1.47
N GLU A 251 -6.66 -28.99 1.89
CA GLU A 251 -7.97 -29.36 1.32
C GLU A 251 -9.03 -28.26 1.46
N ARG A 252 -8.93 -27.43 2.51
CA ARG A 252 -9.81 -26.27 2.69
C ARG A 252 -9.48 -25.16 1.71
N ALA A 253 -8.20 -24.82 1.55
CA ALA A 253 -7.77 -23.79 0.60
C ALA A 253 -8.03 -24.22 -0.85
N TRP A 254 -7.73 -25.48 -1.21
CA TRP A 254 -7.98 -26.07 -2.53
C TRP A 254 -9.45 -26.01 -2.95
N ARG A 255 -10.39 -26.13 -2.01
CA ARG A 255 -11.83 -25.94 -2.29
C ARG A 255 -12.19 -24.49 -2.64
N VAL A 256 -11.44 -23.51 -2.15
CA VAL A 256 -11.63 -22.08 -2.42
C VAL A 256 -10.92 -21.67 -3.71
N ASN A 257 -9.62 -21.96 -3.81
CA ASN A 257 -8.74 -21.59 -4.92
C ASN A 257 -7.69 -22.68 -5.16
N PRO A 258 -7.86 -23.56 -6.17
CA PRO A 258 -6.82 -24.50 -6.62
C PRO A 258 -5.55 -23.77 -7.09
N HIS A 259 -4.38 -24.34 -6.78
CA HIS A 259 -3.10 -23.67 -7.03
C HIS A 259 -1.92 -24.65 -6.99
N PRO A 260 -0.87 -24.50 -7.82
CA PRO A 260 0.27 -25.42 -7.87
C PRO A 260 0.94 -25.63 -6.49
N ASP A 261 1.22 -24.56 -5.74
CA ASP A 261 1.80 -24.64 -4.38
C ASP A 261 1.01 -25.54 -3.42
N LEU A 262 -0.32 -25.57 -3.53
CA LEU A 262 -1.17 -26.41 -2.70
C LEU A 262 -1.07 -27.88 -3.13
N ALA A 263 -1.04 -28.16 -4.43
CA ALA A 263 -0.81 -29.51 -4.95
C ALA A 263 0.57 -30.05 -4.57
N ALA A 264 1.63 -29.24 -4.70
CA ALA A 264 2.99 -29.58 -4.31
C ALA A 264 3.11 -29.83 -2.81
N ALA A 265 2.58 -28.94 -1.97
CA ALA A 265 2.53 -29.12 -0.52
C ALA A 265 1.72 -30.38 -0.13
N TYR A 266 0.65 -30.70 -0.86
CA TYR A 266 -0.16 -31.90 -0.60
C TYR A 266 0.59 -33.19 -0.95
N ALA A 267 1.23 -33.24 -2.13
CA ALA A 267 2.04 -34.39 -2.56
C ALA A 267 3.12 -34.72 -1.52
N ALA A 268 3.83 -33.70 -1.03
CA ALA A 268 4.93 -33.78 -0.07
C ALA A 268 4.52 -34.14 1.37
N LEU A 269 3.22 -34.19 1.73
CA LEU A 269 2.74 -34.45 3.10
C LEU A 269 3.25 -35.74 3.76
N ARG A 270 3.79 -36.68 2.99
CA ARG A 270 4.41 -37.90 3.52
C ARG A 270 5.77 -38.13 2.86
N PRO A 271 6.86 -37.67 3.49
CA PRO A 271 8.20 -38.18 3.20
C PRO A 271 8.21 -39.72 3.33
N GLY A 272 8.76 -40.40 2.33
CA GLY A 272 8.82 -41.87 2.23
C GLY A 272 7.75 -42.51 1.35
N ASP A 273 6.69 -41.81 0.95
CA ASP A 273 5.67 -42.37 0.03
C ASP A 273 6.22 -42.54 -1.40
N SER A 274 5.95 -43.70 -2.01
CA SER A 274 6.33 -44.00 -3.40
C SER A 274 5.61 -43.09 -4.40
N ALA A 275 6.14 -42.92 -5.60
CA ALA A 275 5.55 -42.01 -6.58
C ALA A 275 4.08 -42.34 -6.92
N ARG A 276 3.73 -43.63 -7.04
CA ARG A 276 2.34 -44.10 -7.18
C ARG A 276 1.44 -43.75 -5.98
N GLN A 277 1.99 -43.77 -4.76
CA GLN A 277 1.25 -43.33 -3.56
C GLN A 277 1.07 -41.81 -3.51
N ARG A 278 2.03 -41.03 -4.06
CA ARG A 278 1.89 -39.58 -4.27
C ARG A 278 0.85 -39.26 -5.35
N LEU A 279 0.84 -39.99 -6.46
CA LEU A 279 -0.20 -39.88 -7.50
C LEU A 279 -1.60 -40.12 -6.91
N SER A 280 -1.83 -41.26 -6.27
CA SER A 280 -3.13 -41.59 -5.66
C SER A 280 -3.59 -40.55 -4.62
N ARG A 281 -2.65 -39.93 -3.89
CA ARG A 281 -2.95 -38.77 -3.04
C ARG A 281 -3.41 -37.57 -3.85
N VAL A 282 -2.69 -37.19 -4.91
CA VAL A 282 -3.00 -36.01 -5.73
C VAL A 282 -4.31 -36.19 -6.51
N GLU A 283 -4.62 -37.39 -7.01
CA GLU A 283 -5.93 -37.74 -7.57
C GLU A 283 -7.05 -37.50 -6.55
N ALA A 284 -6.86 -37.94 -5.30
CA ALA A 284 -7.82 -37.70 -4.22
C ALA A 284 -7.94 -36.21 -3.80
N LEU A 285 -6.99 -35.33 -4.20
CA LEU A 285 -7.12 -33.87 -4.10
C LEU A 285 -7.88 -33.29 -5.30
N ALA A 286 -7.47 -33.68 -6.52
CA ALA A 286 -8.06 -33.25 -7.78
C ALA A 286 -9.56 -33.57 -7.84
N ALA A 287 -9.98 -34.73 -7.35
CA ALA A 287 -11.38 -35.13 -7.21
C ALA A 287 -12.27 -34.17 -6.39
N LYS A 288 -11.68 -33.24 -5.62
CA LYS A 288 -12.43 -32.19 -4.89
C LYS A 288 -12.75 -30.95 -5.75
N ARG A 289 -12.08 -30.80 -6.91
CA ARG A 289 -12.26 -29.73 -7.92
C ARG A 289 -11.94 -30.27 -9.34
N PRO A 290 -12.66 -31.31 -9.84
CA PRO A 290 -12.27 -32.02 -11.06
C PRO A 290 -12.43 -31.22 -12.37
N ALA A 291 -13.18 -30.11 -12.33
CA ALA A 291 -13.37 -29.21 -13.48
C ALA A 291 -12.29 -28.10 -13.58
N ASP A 292 -11.32 -28.06 -12.66
CA ASP A 292 -10.28 -27.04 -12.61
C ASP A 292 -9.01 -27.50 -13.36
N ALA A 293 -8.41 -26.60 -14.15
CA ALA A 293 -7.18 -26.90 -14.88
C ALA A 293 -6.00 -27.21 -13.94
N GLU A 294 -5.93 -26.59 -12.76
CA GLU A 294 -4.89 -26.89 -11.77
C GLU A 294 -5.03 -28.30 -11.19
N ALA A 295 -6.24 -28.86 -11.16
CA ALA A 295 -6.48 -30.24 -10.72
C ALA A 295 -5.95 -31.25 -11.74
N ALA A 296 -6.21 -31.03 -13.03
CA ALA A 296 -5.68 -31.84 -14.11
C ALA A 296 -4.14 -31.75 -14.20
N LEU A 297 -3.58 -30.54 -14.09
CA LEU A 297 -2.13 -30.30 -14.14
C LEU A 297 -1.39 -30.87 -12.94
N ALA A 298 -2.01 -30.85 -11.74
CA ALA A 298 -1.47 -31.54 -10.57
C ALA A 298 -1.40 -33.06 -10.77
N VAL A 299 -2.46 -33.68 -11.28
CA VAL A 299 -2.47 -35.12 -11.59
C VAL A 299 -1.45 -35.46 -12.67
N ALA A 300 -1.35 -34.65 -13.74
CA ALA A 300 -0.38 -34.87 -14.81
C ALA A 300 1.07 -34.87 -14.31
N ARG A 301 1.47 -33.87 -13.50
CA ARG A 301 2.80 -33.82 -12.88
C ARG A 301 3.04 -35.03 -11.96
N ALA A 302 2.07 -35.39 -11.12
CA ALA A 302 2.18 -36.54 -10.21
C ALA A 302 2.21 -37.90 -10.94
N ALA A 303 1.61 -37.99 -12.13
CA ALA A 303 1.61 -39.18 -12.97
C ALA A 303 2.95 -39.33 -13.74
N LEU A 304 3.56 -38.23 -14.19
CA LEU A 304 4.93 -38.24 -14.73
C LEU A 304 5.96 -38.67 -13.68
N ASP A 305 5.88 -38.11 -12.46
CA ASP A 305 6.64 -38.54 -11.28
C ASP A 305 6.55 -40.06 -11.03
N ALA A 306 5.40 -40.66 -11.36
CA ALA A 306 5.08 -42.08 -11.15
C ALA A 306 5.30 -42.97 -12.40
N GLN A 307 5.74 -42.39 -13.53
CA GLN A 307 5.85 -43.05 -14.85
C GLN A 307 4.53 -43.62 -15.39
N GLU A 308 3.38 -43.13 -14.90
CA GLU A 308 2.04 -43.51 -15.36
C GLU A 308 1.61 -42.64 -16.55
N PHE A 309 2.35 -42.74 -17.66
CA PHE A 309 2.24 -41.85 -18.82
C PHE A 309 0.84 -41.79 -19.46
N SER A 310 0.07 -42.88 -19.37
CA SER A 310 -1.33 -42.95 -19.83
C SER A 310 -2.25 -42.03 -19.03
N VAL A 311 -2.09 -42.00 -17.70
CA VAL A 311 -2.82 -41.09 -16.79
C VAL A 311 -2.43 -39.64 -17.05
N ALA A 312 -1.11 -39.37 -17.19
CA ALA A 312 -0.61 -38.03 -17.49
C ALA A 312 -1.17 -37.49 -18.82
N ARG A 313 -1.12 -38.29 -19.89
CA ARG A 313 -1.64 -37.92 -21.22
C ARG A 313 -3.16 -37.69 -21.18
N SER A 314 -3.90 -38.51 -20.45
CA SER A 314 -5.35 -38.40 -20.31
C SER A 314 -5.77 -37.15 -19.54
N ALA A 315 -5.02 -36.75 -18.50
CA ALA A 315 -5.25 -35.53 -17.74
C ALA A 315 -4.94 -34.26 -18.55
N LEU A 316 -3.93 -34.29 -19.43
CA LEU A 316 -3.54 -33.14 -20.26
C LEU A 316 -4.40 -32.98 -21.53
N ALA A 317 -5.01 -34.07 -22.03
CA ALA A 317 -5.75 -34.08 -23.29
C ALA A 317 -6.80 -32.96 -23.50
N PRO A 318 -7.56 -32.48 -22.49
CA PRO A 318 -8.50 -31.36 -22.68
C PRO A 318 -7.83 -30.01 -22.98
N TYR A 319 -6.53 -29.87 -22.73
CA TYR A 319 -5.79 -28.60 -22.77
C TYR A 319 -4.77 -28.52 -23.93
N THR A 320 -4.62 -29.58 -24.74
CA THR A 320 -3.62 -29.66 -25.81
C THR A 320 -3.96 -28.83 -27.05
N GLY A 321 -5.23 -28.46 -27.27
CA GLY A 321 -5.67 -27.70 -28.45
C GLY A 321 -5.30 -26.21 -28.43
N SER A 322 -5.14 -25.62 -27.24
CA SER A 322 -4.58 -24.27 -27.06
C SER A 322 -3.75 -24.27 -25.76
N PRO A 323 -2.52 -24.83 -25.81
CA PRO A 323 -1.74 -25.10 -24.61
C PRO A 323 -1.20 -23.79 -24.01
N ARG A 324 -1.13 -23.76 -22.69
CA ARG A 324 -0.23 -22.84 -21.96
C ARG A 324 1.18 -23.44 -21.90
N LYS A 325 2.19 -22.63 -21.60
CA LYS A 325 3.60 -23.06 -21.55
C LYS A 325 3.81 -24.31 -20.66
N ARG A 326 3.16 -24.39 -19.50
CA ARG A 326 3.22 -25.55 -18.60
C ARG A 326 2.50 -26.79 -19.15
N VAL A 327 1.42 -26.64 -19.93
CA VAL A 327 0.77 -27.77 -20.62
C VAL A 327 1.72 -28.35 -21.67
N ALA A 328 2.30 -27.48 -22.51
CA ALA A 328 3.24 -27.88 -23.55
C ALA A 328 4.53 -28.48 -22.96
N ALA A 329 5.07 -27.92 -21.87
CA ALA A 329 6.23 -28.46 -21.17
C ALA A 329 5.95 -29.85 -20.57
N LEU A 330 4.79 -30.05 -19.90
CA LEU A 330 4.41 -31.37 -19.38
C LEU A 330 4.21 -32.40 -20.50
N MET A 331 3.69 -31.99 -21.67
CA MET A 331 3.62 -32.86 -22.85
C MET A 331 5.01 -33.18 -23.44
N ALA A 332 5.93 -32.21 -23.48
CA ALA A 332 7.31 -32.43 -23.94
C ALA A 332 8.07 -33.40 -23.01
N GLU A 333 7.96 -33.21 -21.69
CA GLU A 333 8.49 -34.15 -20.68
C GLU A 333 7.91 -35.56 -20.86
N LEU A 334 6.60 -35.66 -21.13
CA LEU A 334 5.91 -36.94 -21.33
C LEU A 334 6.44 -37.69 -22.56
N GLU A 335 6.49 -37.05 -23.73
CA GLU A 335 6.97 -37.70 -24.95
C GLU A 335 8.47 -38.06 -24.84
N MET A 336 9.28 -37.19 -24.21
CA MET A 336 10.70 -37.45 -23.95
C MET A 336 10.89 -38.66 -23.01
N ALA A 337 10.08 -38.78 -21.95
CA ALA A 337 10.11 -39.92 -21.04
C ALA A 337 9.57 -41.22 -21.66
N GLN A 338 8.81 -41.14 -22.76
CA GLN A 338 8.44 -42.28 -23.60
C GLN A 338 9.42 -42.55 -24.77
N GLY A 339 10.49 -41.77 -24.90
CA GLY A 339 11.54 -41.93 -25.92
C GLY A 339 11.24 -41.32 -27.29
N ASP A 340 10.17 -40.54 -27.45
CA ASP A 340 9.86 -39.85 -28.71
C ASP A 340 10.42 -38.42 -28.72
N GLU A 341 11.69 -38.30 -29.06
CA GLU A 341 12.37 -37.01 -29.20
C GLU A 341 11.74 -36.10 -30.27
N GLY A 342 11.05 -36.67 -31.26
CA GLY A 342 10.40 -35.92 -32.34
C GLY A 342 9.21 -35.13 -31.82
N ARG A 343 8.26 -35.82 -31.19
CA ARG A 343 7.10 -35.21 -30.53
C ARG A 343 7.50 -34.38 -29.31
N ALA A 344 8.55 -34.75 -28.59
CA ALA A 344 9.10 -33.91 -27.52
C ALA A 344 9.57 -32.54 -28.05
N ARG A 345 10.31 -32.52 -29.18
CA ARG A 345 10.72 -31.27 -29.85
C ARG A 345 9.54 -30.47 -30.41
N GLU A 346 8.53 -31.13 -30.96
CA GLU A 346 7.28 -30.48 -31.41
C GLU A 346 6.54 -29.76 -30.26
N TRP A 347 6.41 -30.41 -29.09
CA TRP A 347 5.82 -29.78 -27.90
C TRP A 347 6.72 -28.69 -27.30
N MET A 348 8.04 -28.86 -27.35
CA MET A 348 9.00 -27.83 -26.91
C MET A 348 8.90 -26.57 -27.78
N ALA A 349 8.76 -26.71 -29.10
CA ALA A 349 8.51 -25.59 -30.01
C ALA A 349 7.18 -24.91 -29.69
N ARG A 350 6.08 -25.68 -29.54
CA ARG A 350 4.77 -25.15 -29.09
C ARG A 350 4.84 -24.41 -27.75
N ALA A 351 5.75 -24.77 -26.84
CA ALA A 351 5.93 -24.09 -25.56
C ALA A 351 6.56 -22.69 -25.68
N LEU A 352 7.21 -22.36 -26.80
CA LEU A 352 7.76 -21.02 -27.06
C LEU A 352 6.63 -20.02 -27.36
N ASP A 353 5.74 -20.38 -28.28
CA ASP A 353 4.62 -19.54 -28.74
C ASP A 353 3.37 -19.61 -27.83
N ALA A 354 3.27 -20.65 -26.99
CA ALA A 354 2.16 -20.84 -26.05
C ALA A 354 2.00 -19.68 -25.06
N ARG A 355 0.75 -19.42 -24.65
CA ARG A 355 0.45 -18.42 -23.61
C ARG A 355 1.15 -18.75 -22.29
N ARG A 356 1.73 -17.74 -21.64
CA ARG A 356 2.35 -17.87 -20.30
C ARG A 356 1.30 -18.35 -19.29
N ASP A 357 1.73 -19.16 -18.34
CA ASP A 357 0.86 -19.55 -17.22
C ASP A 357 0.66 -18.37 -16.26
N PRO A 358 -0.43 -18.40 -15.44
CA PRO A 358 -0.57 -17.48 -14.32
C PRO A 358 0.66 -17.51 -13.41
N ALA A 359 1.02 -16.35 -12.88
CA ALA A 359 2.15 -16.15 -11.97
C ALA A 359 1.74 -15.18 -10.85
N TRP A 360 2.59 -15.03 -9.83
CA TRP A 360 2.40 -13.99 -8.83
C TRP A 360 2.86 -12.65 -9.41
N THR A 361 1.94 -11.71 -9.55
CA THR A 361 2.18 -10.41 -10.19
C THR A 361 1.76 -9.25 -9.31
N ALA A 362 2.58 -8.20 -9.26
CA ALA A 362 2.32 -6.95 -8.55
C ALA A 362 3.06 -5.82 -9.24
N ASP A 363 2.40 -4.70 -9.56
CA ASP A 363 3.04 -3.45 -10.03
C ASP A 363 4.09 -3.67 -11.16
N ALA A 364 3.69 -4.41 -12.21
CA ALA A 364 4.52 -4.88 -13.34
C ALA A 364 5.69 -5.85 -13.01
N PHE A 365 5.94 -6.16 -11.74
CA PHE A 365 6.88 -7.20 -11.30
C PHE A 365 6.23 -8.59 -11.33
N VAL A 366 7.00 -9.60 -11.77
CA VAL A 366 6.52 -10.99 -11.93
C VAL A 366 7.43 -11.95 -11.16
N SER A 367 6.82 -12.77 -10.30
CA SER A 367 7.50 -13.75 -9.46
C SER A 367 6.89 -15.14 -9.61
N ASP A 368 7.73 -16.17 -9.59
CA ASP A 368 7.30 -17.57 -9.52
C ASP A 368 6.74 -17.94 -8.15
N HIS A 369 7.06 -17.15 -7.11
CA HIS A 369 6.67 -17.39 -5.72
C HIS A 369 6.03 -16.16 -5.08
N TRP A 370 5.10 -16.40 -4.15
CA TRP A 370 4.42 -15.29 -3.46
C TRP A 370 5.36 -14.53 -2.53
N LEU A 371 5.36 -13.20 -2.69
CA LEU A 371 5.98 -12.24 -1.78
C LEU A 371 4.89 -11.47 -1.04
N PRO A 372 5.09 -11.13 0.25
CA PRO A 372 4.09 -10.38 1.03
C PRO A 372 3.97 -8.90 0.64
N ILE A 373 4.98 -8.36 -0.02
CA ILE A 373 5.17 -6.93 -0.32
C ILE A 373 5.69 -6.80 -1.75
N SER A 374 5.17 -5.83 -2.51
CA SER A 374 5.73 -5.45 -3.82
C SER A 374 7.13 -4.84 -3.68
N PRO A 375 8.18 -5.38 -4.35
CA PRO A 375 9.51 -4.76 -4.36
C PRO A 375 9.55 -3.40 -5.06
N VAL A 376 8.55 -3.08 -5.88
CA VAL A 376 8.47 -1.82 -6.66
C VAL A 376 7.77 -0.72 -5.86
N SER A 377 6.66 -1.03 -5.19
CA SER A 377 5.82 -0.03 -4.52
C SER A 377 5.87 -0.05 -2.99
N GLY A 378 6.44 -1.10 -2.38
CA GLY A 378 6.36 -1.31 -0.93
C GLY A 378 4.95 -1.70 -0.42
N ARG A 379 3.95 -1.84 -1.30
CA ARG A 379 2.56 -2.14 -0.92
C ARG A 379 2.42 -3.58 -0.40
N LEU A 380 1.75 -3.72 0.75
CA LEU A 380 1.39 -4.99 1.38
C LEU A 380 0.23 -5.67 0.64
N ASP A 381 0.26 -7.01 0.53
CA ASP A 381 -0.78 -7.83 -0.15
C ASP A 381 -1.01 -7.46 -1.63
N ALA A 382 0.05 -6.96 -2.29
CA ALA A 382 0.00 -6.47 -3.66
C ALA A 382 0.02 -7.59 -4.73
N PHE A 383 0.38 -8.82 -4.37
CA PHE A 383 0.58 -9.93 -5.30
C PHE A 383 -0.68 -10.73 -5.59
N GLU A 384 -1.08 -10.73 -6.87
CA GLU A 384 -2.22 -11.48 -7.40
C GLU A 384 -1.76 -12.62 -8.31
N TRP A 385 -2.44 -13.76 -8.25
CA TRP A 385 -2.21 -14.90 -9.14
C TRP A 385 -3.04 -14.75 -10.42
N LYS A 386 -2.40 -14.29 -11.51
CA LYS A 386 -3.06 -13.98 -12.79
C LYS A 386 -2.12 -14.15 -13.98
N ASP A 387 -2.68 -14.22 -15.19
CA ASP A 387 -1.93 -14.22 -16.45
C ASP A 387 -1.20 -12.87 -16.57
N PRO A 388 0.15 -12.84 -16.60
CA PRO A 388 0.91 -11.60 -16.52
C PRO A 388 0.72 -10.68 -17.73
N LEU A 389 0.28 -11.20 -18.87
CA LEU A 389 0.07 -10.43 -20.11
C LEU A 389 -1.38 -9.94 -20.29
N ALA A 390 -2.25 -10.13 -19.29
CA ALA A 390 -3.68 -9.84 -19.38
C ALA A 390 -4.09 -8.45 -18.84
N GLY A 391 -3.15 -7.53 -18.59
CA GLY A 391 -3.48 -6.20 -18.05
C GLY A 391 -2.36 -5.16 -18.13
N GLU A 392 -2.56 -4.19 -19.02
CA GLU A 392 -1.89 -2.88 -19.15
C GLU A 392 -0.37 -2.84 -19.45
N HIS A 393 0.05 -1.78 -20.15
CA HIS A 393 1.38 -1.62 -20.78
C HIS A 393 2.55 -2.01 -19.87
N HIS A 394 3.22 -3.11 -20.21
CA HIS A 394 4.39 -3.58 -19.48
C HIS A 394 5.67 -2.86 -19.95
N GLY A 395 6.44 -2.34 -18.99
CA GLY A 395 7.88 -2.15 -19.17
C GLY A 395 8.63 -3.49 -19.22
N PRO A 396 9.98 -3.49 -19.14
CA PRO A 396 10.75 -4.73 -19.09
C PRO A 396 10.33 -5.59 -17.88
N ILE A 397 9.84 -6.80 -18.15
CA ILE A 397 9.38 -7.73 -17.11
C ILE A 397 10.59 -8.20 -16.30
N ILE A 398 10.65 -7.79 -15.04
CA ILE A 398 11.65 -8.28 -14.08
C ILE A 398 11.16 -9.64 -13.54
N GLU A 399 11.64 -10.73 -14.13
CA GLU A 399 11.40 -12.09 -13.64
C GLU A 399 12.30 -12.40 -12.44
N HIS A 400 11.75 -12.36 -11.23
CA HIS A 400 12.52 -12.67 -10.01
C HIS A 400 12.53 -14.18 -9.72
N ARG A 401 13.58 -14.85 -10.20
CA ARG A 401 13.95 -16.20 -9.73
C ARG A 401 14.73 -16.06 -8.41
N PRO A 402 14.30 -16.67 -7.29
CA PRO A 402 15.08 -16.65 -6.07
C PRO A 402 16.39 -17.43 -6.28
N GLU A 403 17.51 -16.88 -5.79
CA GLU A 403 18.79 -17.59 -5.80
C GLU A 403 18.65 -18.89 -5.02
N SER A 404 18.79 -20.01 -5.73
CA SER A 404 18.93 -21.31 -5.07
C SER A 404 20.26 -21.31 -4.33
N PRO A 405 20.33 -21.77 -3.07
CA PRO A 405 21.59 -21.80 -2.32
C PRO A 405 22.57 -22.74 -3.03
N VAL A 406 23.47 -22.15 -3.83
CA VAL A 406 24.53 -22.87 -4.52
C VAL A 406 25.37 -23.55 -3.46
N GLN A 407 25.40 -24.89 -3.49
CA GLN A 407 26.27 -25.64 -2.60
C GLN A 407 27.71 -25.29 -2.96
N THR A 408 28.35 -24.44 -2.17
CA THR A 408 29.77 -24.07 -2.25
C THR A 408 30.65 -25.23 -1.73
N SER A 409 30.43 -26.40 -2.30
CA SER A 409 31.13 -27.65 -2.00
C SER A 409 32.32 -27.82 -2.94
N ALA A 410 33.52 -27.55 -2.41
CA ALA A 410 34.79 -28.12 -2.85
C ALA A 410 35.14 -28.05 -4.36
N LEU A 411 35.32 -26.84 -4.90
CA LEU A 411 36.21 -26.61 -6.05
C LEU A 411 37.47 -25.82 -5.65
N ALA A 412 38.15 -26.30 -4.61
CA ALA A 412 39.50 -25.86 -4.28
C ALA A 412 40.54 -26.65 -5.12
N LYS A 413 41.52 -25.93 -5.68
CA LYS A 413 42.65 -26.43 -6.50
C LYS A 413 42.28 -27.06 -7.86
N ARG A 414 42.46 -26.25 -8.92
CA ARG A 414 43.42 -26.53 -10.00
C ARG A 414 43.58 -25.32 -10.93
N GLU A 415 44.41 -24.36 -10.52
CA GLU A 415 45.00 -23.42 -11.45
C GLU A 415 46.19 -24.10 -12.15
N THR A 416 46.05 -24.34 -13.45
CA THR A 416 47.16 -24.70 -14.34
C THR A 416 46.96 -23.95 -15.65
N SER A 417 47.84 -22.99 -15.94
CA SER A 417 47.73 -22.08 -17.08
C SER A 417 47.66 -22.84 -18.42
N PRO A 418 46.84 -22.38 -19.39
CA PRO A 418 46.77 -23.01 -20.70
C PRO A 418 48.06 -22.77 -21.48
N ARG A 419 48.76 -23.84 -21.86
CA ARG A 419 49.83 -23.77 -22.87
C ARG A 419 49.20 -23.55 -24.25
N LEU A 420 49.63 -22.50 -24.94
CA LEU A 420 49.37 -22.32 -26.36
C LEU A 420 49.99 -23.47 -27.16
N ARG A 421 49.15 -24.16 -27.93
CA ARG A 421 49.51 -24.90 -29.13
C ARG A 421 48.98 -24.07 -30.31
N GLY A 422 49.74 -23.75 -31.34
CA GLY A 422 51.11 -24.14 -31.63
C GLY A 422 51.20 -24.41 -33.13
N GLU A 423 51.73 -23.44 -33.87
CA GLU A 423 51.83 -23.47 -35.32
C GLU A 423 53.30 -23.41 -35.74
N VAL A 424 53.62 -24.01 -36.89
CA VAL A 424 54.97 -24.40 -37.26
C VAL A 424 55.48 -23.53 -38.39
N ASP A 425 56.68 -22.99 -38.23
CA ASP A 425 57.51 -22.66 -39.38
C ASP A 425 58.96 -23.13 -39.14
N THR A 426 59.66 -23.45 -40.23
CA THR A 426 60.90 -24.24 -40.18
C THR A 426 62.10 -23.52 -40.78
N ARG A 427 63.14 -23.32 -39.96
CA ARG A 427 64.59 -23.08 -40.23
C ARG A 427 65.14 -22.12 -39.17
N SER A 428 66.42 -22.06 -38.85
CA SER A 428 67.55 -23.03 -38.87
C SER A 428 68.76 -22.29 -38.28
N VAL A 429 69.84 -22.99 -37.93
CA VAL A 429 71.19 -22.44 -37.62
C VAL A 429 71.33 -21.67 -36.29
N SER A 430 72.03 -22.33 -35.36
CA SER A 430 73.13 -21.88 -34.49
C SER A 430 73.27 -20.42 -33.99
N GLY A 431 73.64 -20.29 -32.72
CA GLY A 431 74.30 -19.08 -32.19
C GLY A 431 74.58 -19.15 -30.68
N GLU A 432 75.83 -18.89 -30.29
CA GLU A 432 76.19 -18.49 -28.91
C GLU A 432 75.50 -17.15 -28.57
N GLY A 433 75.30 -16.70 -27.32
CA GLY A 433 75.81 -17.13 -26.03
C GLY A 433 76.03 -15.88 -25.14
N GLY A 434 76.35 -16.06 -23.86
CA GLY A 434 76.80 -14.98 -22.97
C GLY A 434 75.73 -14.29 -22.11
N ALA A 435 76.11 -14.01 -20.87
CA ALA A 435 75.48 -13.04 -19.98
C ALA A 435 76.48 -11.87 -19.76
N PRO A 436 75.99 -10.67 -19.41
CA PRO A 436 75.97 -10.25 -18.00
C PRO A 436 74.58 -9.70 -17.60
N ARG A 437 74.13 -9.69 -16.34
CA ARG A 437 74.75 -9.44 -15.02
C ARG A 437 75.00 -7.95 -14.69
N ALA A 438 73.92 -7.33 -14.22
CA ALA A 438 73.81 -6.35 -13.12
C ALA A 438 74.75 -5.13 -13.06
N GLU A 439 74.14 -3.97 -12.81
CA GLU A 439 74.76 -2.88 -12.05
C GLU A 439 73.73 -2.30 -11.04
N THR A 440 74.21 -1.64 -10.00
CA THR A 440 73.42 -1.33 -8.77
C THR A 440 73.50 0.16 -8.44
N SER A 441 72.41 0.76 -7.97
CA SER A 441 72.44 2.07 -7.31
C SER A 441 71.38 2.21 -6.23
N GLU A 442 71.73 2.90 -5.14
CA GLU A 442 70.94 3.06 -3.91
C GLU A 442 70.83 4.59 -3.56
N PRO A 443 70.32 5.08 -2.40
CA PRO A 443 69.02 5.80 -2.43
C PRO A 443 69.04 7.22 -1.79
N ALA A 444 67.81 7.77 -1.58
CA ALA A 444 67.46 8.88 -0.68
C ALA A 444 67.76 10.33 -1.20
N PRO A 445 67.21 11.42 -0.61
CA PRO A 445 66.42 11.52 0.64
C PRO A 445 65.10 12.35 0.59
N HIS A 446 64.44 12.47 1.74
CA HIS A 446 63.22 13.25 1.99
C HIS A 446 63.50 14.71 2.45
N PRO A 447 62.48 15.61 2.42
CA PRO A 447 62.37 16.78 3.29
C PRO A 447 61.22 16.68 4.34
N HIS A 448 61.25 17.54 5.36
CA HIS A 448 60.39 17.49 6.57
C HIS A 448 59.13 18.42 6.53
N PRO A 449 58.12 18.21 7.41
CA PRO A 449 56.87 18.98 7.47
C PRO A 449 56.79 20.05 8.58
N LEU A 450 55.85 21.02 8.42
CA LEU A 450 55.38 22.01 9.41
C LEU A 450 53.87 22.32 9.15
N PRO A 451 53.14 23.04 10.02
CA PRO A 451 52.67 22.60 11.34
C PRO A 451 51.13 22.65 11.48
N ALA A 452 50.56 21.99 12.50
CA ALA A 452 49.11 21.89 12.70
C ALA A 452 48.47 23.08 13.44
N SER A 453 47.25 23.48 13.03
CA SER A 453 46.49 24.57 13.64
C SER A 453 45.63 24.13 14.84
N SER A 454 45.49 25.01 15.83
CA SER A 454 44.69 24.77 17.04
C SER A 454 43.20 25.01 16.78
N GLY A 455 42.40 23.93 16.81
CA GLY A 455 40.93 24.03 16.73
C GLY A 455 40.17 22.74 17.05
N ALA A 456 40.78 21.57 16.83
CA ALA A 456 40.11 20.28 17.03
C ALA A 456 39.96 19.84 18.50
N ARG A 457 40.78 20.36 19.43
CA ARG A 457 40.81 19.89 20.84
C ARG A 457 39.69 20.44 21.73
N GLU A 458 39.08 21.57 21.37
CA GLU A 458 37.98 22.16 22.15
C GLU A 458 36.70 21.33 22.06
N ARG A 459 36.36 20.85 20.86
CA ARG A 459 35.10 20.16 20.57
C ARG A 459 35.03 18.75 21.15
N ALA A 460 36.17 18.06 21.26
CA ALA A 460 36.23 16.74 21.88
C ALA A 460 35.82 16.77 23.37
N ARG A 461 36.30 17.77 24.13
CA ARG A 461 36.04 17.89 25.57
C ARG A 461 34.59 18.26 25.92
N GLN A 462 33.84 18.84 24.97
CA GLN A 462 32.43 19.19 25.17
C GLN A 462 31.48 18.00 24.92
N ALA A 463 31.89 17.00 24.14
CA ALA A 463 31.13 15.76 23.97
C ALA A 463 31.20 14.87 25.22
N GLU A 464 32.41 14.64 25.73
CA GLU A 464 32.69 13.78 26.91
C GLU A 464 32.00 14.29 28.19
N ALA A 465 31.74 15.59 28.29
CA ALA A 465 31.04 16.21 29.41
C ALA A 465 29.50 16.02 29.40
N ALA A 466 28.90 15.58 28.28
CA ALA A 466 27.46 15.41 28.15
C ALA A 466 26.96 14.01 28.58
N GLU A 467 27.77 12.97 28.40
CA GLU A 467 27.37 11.57 28.61
C GLU A 467 27.33 11.13 30.09
N SER A 468 27.97 11.89 30.99
CA SER A 468 28.10 11.54 32.42
C SER A 468 26.89 11.94 33.31
N ARG A 469 25.74 12.32 32.72
CA ARG A 469 24.56 12.86 33.44
C ARG A 469 23.26 12.07 33.28
N ILE A 470 23.32 10.74 33.34
CA ILE A 470 22.15 9.90 33.62
C ILE A 470 22.47 9.00 34.82
N ARG A 471 21.71 9.14 35.93
CA ARG A 471 21.74 8.23 37.08
C ARG A 471 20.42 7.44 37.16
N PRO A 472 20.42 6.16 37.59
CA PRO A 472 19.20 5.38 37.73
C PRO A 472 18.27 5.90 38.84
N PHE A 473 16.98 5.54 38.75
CA PHE A 473 16.01 5.71 39.84
C PHE A 473 16.37 4.79 41.02
N PRO A 474 16.29 5.26 42.28
CA PRO A 474 16.49 4.42 43.46
C PRO A 474 15.21 3.64 43.79
N ILE A 475 15.34 2.33 44.02
CA ILE A 475 14.33 1.53 44.72
C ILE A 475 14.64 1.63 46.21
N GLY A 476 13.76 2.25 46.99
CA GLY A 476 13.87 2.36 48.44
C GLY A 476 12.94 1.38 49.14
N ALA A 477 13.50 0.50 49.97
CA ALA A 477 12.73 -0.38 50.85
C ALA A 477 13.45 -0.52 52.19
N GLU A 478 12.97 0.16 53.23
CA GLU A 478 13.04 -0.29 54.63
C GLU A 478 12.24 0.64 55.55
N GLN A 479 11.30 0.07 56.29
CA GLN A 479 11.33 0.03 57.76
C GLN A 479 10.17 -0.83 58.27
N ALA A 480 10.44 -1.69 59.24
CA ALA A 480 9.45 -2.58 59.86
C ALA A 480 9.60 -2.57 61.38
N SER A 481 8.48 -2.47 62.11
CA SER A 481 8.40 -2.87 63.52
C SER A 481 6.96 -2.95 64.01
N ARG A 482 6.72 -3.83 65.00
CA ARG A 482 5.46 -4.09 65.73
C ARG A 482 4.36 -4.75 64.86
N LYS A 483 3.90 -5.99 65.11
CA LYS A 483 3.56 -6.74 66.36
C LYS A 483 2.35 -6.14 67.12
N ASP A 484 1.42 -6.91 67.71
CA ASP A 484 1.39 -8.37 68.01
C ASP A 484 0.08 -9.08 67.54
N GLU A 485 0.07 -10.41 67.76
CA GLU A 485 -0.99 -11.40 68.08
C GLU A 485 -2.46 -10.93 68.30
N GLU A 486 -3.53 -11.74 68.14
CA GLU A 486 -3.74 -13.17 67.76
C GLU A 486 -5.11 -13.28 66.98
N ARG A 487 -5.95 -14.33 66.84
CA ARG A 487 -6.11 -15.72 67.36
C ARG A 487 -6.75 -16.63 66.29
N LYS A 488 -6.61 -17.96 66.42
CA LYS A 488 -7.31 -18.98 65.59
C LYS A 488 -8.78 -19.21 65.98
N THR A 489 -9.65 -19.46 64.98
CA THR A 489 -10.67 -20.56 64.84
C THR A 489 -11.48 -20.28 63.57
N GLY A 490 -11.93 -21.23 62.75
CA GLY A 490 -11.81 -22.69 62.78
C GLY A 490 -13.11 -23.36 62.32
N GLU A 491 -13.06 -24.15 61.24
CA GLU A 491 -14.00 -25.26 60.91
C GLU A 491 -15.50 -24.93 60.67
N HIS A 492 -16.35 -25.76 60.05
CA HIS A 492 -16.24 -26.70 58.91
C HIS A 492 -17.71 -27.07 58.52
N LYS A 493 -17.96 -27.61 57.31
CA LYS A 493 -19.18 -28.41 56.97
C LYS A 493 -20.52 -27.63 56.91
N ASP A 494 -21.62 -28.10 56.29
CA ASP A 494 -21.84 -29.29 55.44
C ASP A 494 -22.94 -29.06 54.36
N GLU A 495 -23.14 -30.11 53.57
CA GLU A 495 -23.91 -30.30 52.33
C GLU A 495 -25.46 -30.11 52.30
N GLU A 496 -25.94 -30.07 51.05
CA GLU A 496 -27.12 -30.80 50.51
C GLU A 496 -28.52 -30.15 50.29
N ARG A 497 -29.12 -30.62 49.18
CA ARG A 497 -30.52 -30.58 48.69
C ARG A 497 -31.09 -29.23 48.21
N LYS A 498 -31.76 -29.10 47.05
CA LYS A 498 -32.59 -29.93 46.12
C LYS A 498 -34.09 -29.67 46.31
N GLY A 499 -34.74 -29.20 45.24
CA GLY A 499 -36.19 -29.01 45.13
C GLY A 499 -36.59 -28.57 43.71
N GLU A 500 -37.52 -29.30 43.10
CA GLU A 500 -38.21 -28.94 41.86
C GLU A 500 -39.61 -28.44 42.22
N GLU A 501 -40.22 -27.57 41.40
CA GLU A 501 -41.69 -27.58 41.28
C GLU A 501 -42.20 -27.02 39.94
N LYS A 502 -43.47 -27.31 39.63
CA LYS A 502 -44.18 -26.94 38.39
C LYS A 502 -45.57 -26.36 38.72
N GLY A 503 -46.03 -25.45 37.86
CA GLY A 503 -47.41 -24.96 37.73
C GLY A 503 -47.36 -23.76 36.78
N GLU A 504 -48.00 -23.70 35.61
CA GLU A 504 -49.40 -23.97 35.24
C GLU A 504 -50.42 -23.06 35.93
N GLU A 505 -50.80 -21.99 35.22
CA GLU A 505 -52.18 -21.49 35.22
C GLU A 505 -52.51 -20.95 33.81
N GLU A 506 -53.79 -20.95 33.42
CA GLU A 506 -54.24 -20.85 32.03
C GLU A 506 -55.16 -19.63 31.75
N SER A 507 -55.42 -19.39 30.46
CA SER A 507 -56.65 -18.79 29.93
C SER A 507 -56.95 -17.30 30.22
N ARG A 508 -56.70 -16.47 29.19
CA ARG A 508 -57.75 -15.57 28.65
C ARG A 508 -57.79 -15.62 27.12
N ARG A 509 -58.83 -16.26 26.56
CA ARG A 509 -59.35 -16.01 25.19
C ARG A 509 -60.21 -14.73 25.24
N SER A 510 -60.59 -14.00 24.18
CA SER A 510 -60.52 -14.14 22.70
C SER A 510 -60.76 -12.72 22.09
N PRO A 511 -61.19 -12.50 20.83
CA PRO A 511 -60.57 -12.85 19.55
C PRO A 511 -60.39 -11.63 18.61
N PHE A 512 -59.39 -11.63 17.71
CA PHE A 512 -59.57 -11.04 16.37
C PHE A 512 -58.66 -11.67 15.30
N VAL A 513 -59.02 -11.50 14.02
CA VAL A 513 -58.57 -12.35 12.91
C VAL A 513 -57.64 -11.62 11.92
N GLY A 514 -56.58 -12.32 11.49
CA GLY A 514 -56.09 -12.30 10.10
C GLY A 514 -55.62 -10.99 9.47
N GLY A 515 -54.42 -10.49 9.82
CA GLY A 515 -53.73 -9.40 9.08
C GLY A 515 -52.26 -9.64 8.71
N GLY A 516 -51.60 -10.63 9.32
CA GLY A 516 -50.13 -10.67 9.43
C GLY A 516 -49.31 -11.06 8.19
N ALA A 517 -49.88 -11.20 6.99
CA ALA A 517 -49.15 -11.63 5.79
C ALA A 517 -48.70 -10.44 4.90
N GLY A 518 -49.63 -9.52 4.60
CA GLY A 518 -49.37 -8.38 3.72
C GLY A 518 -48.33 -7.42 4.27
N GLU A 519 -48.38 -7.10 5.57
CA GLU A 519 -47.45 -6.16 6.18
C GLU A 519 -46.02 -6.70 6.25
N ARG A 520 -45.84 -8.01 6.51
CA ARG A 520 -44.51 -8.65 6.45
C ARG A 520 -43.96 -8.68 5.03
N ARG A 521 -44.79 -8.89 3.99
CA ARG A 521 -44.36 -8.69 2.59
C ARG A 521 -44.00 -7.23 2.29
N ARG A 522 -44.76 -6.24 2.76
CA ARG A 522 -44.44 -4.81 2.55
C ARG A 522 -43.13 -4.40 3.23
N ARG A 523 -42.87 -4.85 4.47
CA ARG A 523 -41.58 -4.60 5.16
C ARG A 523 -40.41 -5.35 4.51
N ALA A 524 -40.64 -6.52 3.91
CA ALA A 524 -39.62 -7.22 3.14
C ALA A 524 -39.31 -6.52 1.80
N ALA A 525 -40.33 -6.02 1.09
CA ALA A 525 -40.17 -5.25 -0.13
C ALA A 525 -39.43 -3.93 0.12
N ALA A 526 -39.84 -3.15 1.14
CA ALA A 526 -39.16 -1.91 1.51
C ALA A 526 -37.67 -2.13 1.84
N ARG A 527 -37.32 -3.23 2.51
CA ARG A 527 -35.92 -3.61 2.76
C ARG A 527 -35.18 -4.09 1.52
N ALA A 528 -35.87 -4.68 0.54
CA ALA A 528 -35.29 -5.06 -0.75
C ALA A 528 -35.00 -3.82 -1.62
N ASP A 529 -35.88 -2.81 -1.57
CA ASP A 529 -35.67 -1.54 -2.26
C ASP A 529 -34.60 -0.67 -1.55
N GLU A 530 -34.56 -0.63 -0.22
CA GLU A 530 -33.39 -0.09 0.51
C GLU A 530 -32.09 -0.78 0.11
N ALA A 531 -32.09 -2.12 -0.02
CA ALA A 531 -30.92 -2.89 -0.42
C ALA A 531 -30.51 -2.63 -1.89
N ARG A 532 -31.46 -2.36 -2.78
CA ARG A 532 -31.20 -1.96 -4.18
C ARG A 532 -30.64 -0.54 -4.28
N VAL A 533 -31.27 0.44 -3.62
CA VAL A 533 -30.76 1.82 -3.56
C VAL A 533 -29.34 1.84 -2.97
N ARG A 534 -29.03 0.94 -2.02
CA ARG A 534 -27.69 0.78 -1.43
C ARG A 534 -26.71 -0.03 -2.30
N ALA A 535 -27.17 -0.68 -3.37
CA ALA A 535 -26.34 -1.36 -4.35
C ALA A 535 -26.03 -0.48 -5.57
N ASP A 536 -26.98 0.38 -5.98
CA ASP A 536 -26.78 1.37 -7.05
C ASP A 536 -25.94 2.58 -6.61
N MET A 537 -25.70 2.76 -5.29
CA MET A 537 -24.66 3.67 -4.82
C MET A 537 -23.28 3.09 -5.10
N THR A 538 -22.71 3.46 -6.25
CA THR A 538 -21.27 3.32 -6.51
C THR A 538 -20.47 3.91 -5.34
N PRO A 539 -19.39 3.23 -4.88
CA PRO A 539 -18.59 3.74 -3.80
C PRO A 539 -17.93 5.05 -4.25
N ILE A 540 -18.27 6.15 -3.58
CA ILE A 540 -17.63 7.44 -3.78
C ILE A 540 -16.13 7.24 -3.50
N ALA A 541 -15.32 7.30 -4.54
CA ALA A 541 -13.87 7.23 -4.41
C ALA A 541 -13.40 8.33 -3.44
N PRO A 542 -12.42 8.06 -2.57
CA PRO A 542 -11.85 9.11 -1.73
C PRO A 542 -11.37 10.24 -2.64
N ALA A 543 -11.72 11.48 -2.30
CA ALA A 543 -11.37 12.67 -3.07
C ALA A 543 -9.85 12.97 -2.96
N VAL A 544 -9.05 12.12 -3.59
CA VAL A 544 -7.63 12.34 -3.85
C VAL A 544 -7.55 13.56 -4.76
N ILE A 545 -6.97 14.65 -4.25
CA ILE A 545 -6.53 15.75 -5.09
C ILE A 545 -5.50 15.15 -6.05
N PRO A 546 -5.72 15.17 -7.39
CA PRO A 546 -4.80 14.55 -8.31
C PRO A 546 -3.49 15.35 -8.34
N LEU A 547 -2.50 14.85 -7.60
CA LEU A 547 -1.10 15.21 -7.81
C LEU A 547 -0.77 14.80 -9.24
N VAL A 548 -0.58 15.79 -10.11
CA VAL A 548 -0.45 15.58 -11.55
C VAL A 548 0.74 14.65 -11.83
N HIS A 549 0.42 13.47 -12.37
CA HIS A 549 1.40 12.66 -13.10
C HIS A 549 1.58 13.33 -14.46
N ALA A 550 2.79 13.78 -14.75
CA ALA A 550 3.13 14.25 -16.09
C ALA A 550 3.22 13.03 -17.02
N PRO A 551 2.59 13.05 -18.21
CA PRO A 551 2.91 12.10 -19.26
C PRO A 551 4.26 12.46 -19.88
N ASP A 552 5.17 11.50 -19.97
CA ASP A 552 6.32 11.59 -20.86
C ASP A 552 5.83 11.32 -22.29
N ASP A 553 5.98 12.30 -23.19
CA ASP A 553 5.54 12.22 -24.59
C ASP A 553 6.68 12.63 -25.54
N PRO A 554 7.17 11.75 -26.43
CA PRO A 554 8.17 12.09 -27.42
C PRO A 554 7.56 12.94 -28.55
N GLY A 555 8.19 14.08 -28.86
CA GLY A 555 7.62 15.13 -29.71
C GLY A 555 7.18 14.70 -31.13
N PRO A 556 6.20 15.42 -31.71
CA PRO A 556 5.47 14.99 -32.91
C PRO A 556 6.29 15.06 -34.19
N ASN A 557 6.10 14.06 -35.06
CA ASN A 557 6.48 14.09 -36.47
C ASN A 557 5.23 13.80 -37.31
N GLY A 558 4.88 14.70 -38.23
CA GLY A 558 3.76 14.52 -39.17
C GLY A 558 3.06 15.84 -39.53
N ASP A 559 3.00 16.15 -40.82
CA ASP A 559 2.31 17.32 -41.37
C ASP A 559 0.78 17.16 -41.36
N PRO A 560 0.01 18.27 -41.32
CA PRO A 560 -1.43 18.22 -41.08
C PRO A 560 -2.26 17.77 -42.29
N GLN A 561 -3.27 16.91 -42.03
CA GLN A 561 -4.43 16.73 -42.92
C GLN A 561 -5.60 17.60 -42.47
N PRO A 562 -6.47 18.05 -43.39
CA PRO A 562 -7.66 18.84 -43.06
C PRO A 562 -8.80 17.96 -42.51
N GLU A 563 -9.44 18.43 -41.44
CA GLU A 563 -10.67 17.82 -40.91
C GLU A 563 -11.89 18.16 -41.80
N PRO A 564 -12.86 17.25 -41.97
CA PRO A 564 -14.16 17.55 -42.58
C PRO A 564 -15.09 18.28 -41.59
N GLU A 565 -15.99 19.12 -42.11
CA GLU A 565 -16.93 19.91 -41.30
C GLU A 565 -17.99 19.04 -40.58
N PRO A 566 -18.38 19.37 -39.33
CA PRO A 566 -19.46 18.67 -38.62
C PRO A 566 -20.84 19.11 -39.12
N GLU A 567 -21.68 18.13 -39.44
CA GLU A 567 -23.06 18.31 -39.91
C GLU A 567 -23.97 18.90 -38.80
N ILE A 568 -24.88 19.82 -39.16
CA ILE A 568 -25.70 20.58 -38.21
C ILE A 568 -27.01 19.85 -37.93
N ASP A 569 -27.11 19.20 -36.77
CA ASP A 569 -28.34 18.57 -36.29
C ASP A 569 -29.04 19.39 -35.18
N ALA A 570 -30.37 19.33 -35.11
CA ALA A 570 -31.19 20.31 -34.39
C ALA A 570 -31.49 19.94 -32.92
N PRO A 571 -31.54 20.92 -31.98
CA PRO A 571 -31.69 20.64 -30.56
C PRO A 571 -33.13 20.27 -30.13
N PRO A 572 -33.34 19.21 -29.32
CA PRO A 572 -34.66 18.83 -28.83
C PRO A 572 -35.22 19.81 -27.78
N ALA A 573 -36.23 20.59 -28.17
CA ALA A 573 -36.66 21.80 -27.48
C ALA A 573 -37.65 21.60 -26.30
N GLU A 574 -37.39 20.67 -25.37
CA GLU A 574 -38.34 20.37 -24.27
C GLU A 574 -37.83 20.47 -22.82
N GLY A 575 -36.53 20.28 -22.56
CA GLY A 575 -36.00 20.21 -21.17
C GLY A 575 -36.19 21.50 -20.34
N TRP A 576 -36.18 22.67 -20.97
CA TRP A 576 -36.05 23.96 -20.28
C TRP A 576 -37.35 24.58 -19.74
N ARG A 577 -38.53 24.01 -20.05
CA ARG A 577 -39.82 24.58 -19.59
C ARG A 577 -40.16 24.28 -18.13
N ARG A 578 -39.57 23.25 -17.49
CA ARG A 578 -39.92 22.85 -16.11
C ARG A 578 -39.22 23.63 -15.00
N ILE A 579 -38.07 24.27 -15.26
CA ILE A 579 -37.30 24.98 -14.22
C ILE A 579 -37.83 26.40 -13.94
N ARG A 580 -38.51 27.05 -14.91
CA ARG A 580 -39.06 28.41 -14.76
C ARG A 580 -40.34 28.52 -13.93
N ALA A 581 -40.87 27.41 -13.40
CA ALA A 581 -42.11 27.38 -12.62
C ALA A 581 -41.92 27.45 -11.08
N LEU A 582 -40.67 27.52 -10.60
CA LEU A 582 -40.33 27.56 -9.15
C LEU A 582 -39.82 28.92 -8.65
N PHE A 583 -39.89 29.97 -9.47
CA PHE A 583 -39.61 31.35 -9.07
C PHE A 583 -40.64 32.31 -9.66
N LYS A 584 -41.81 32.38 -9.01
CA LYS A 584 -42.75 33.49 -9.11
C LYS A 584 -43.63 33.55 -7.86
#